data_AF-Q9CM59-F1
#
_entry.id   AF-Q9CM59-F1
#
_cell.length_a   1.000
_cell.length_b   1.000
_cell.length_c   1.000
_cell.angle_alpha   90.00
_cell.angle_beta   90.00
_cell.angle_gamma   90.00
#
_symmetry.space_group_name_H-M   'P 1'
#
loop_
_entity.id
_entity.type
_entity.pdbx_description
1 polymer ?
#
loop_
_entity_poly.entity_id
_entity_poly.type
_entity_poly.pdbx_seq_one_letter_code
_entity_poly.pdbx_strand_id
1 'polypeptide(L)'
;MRYAILLIPIFLLISCFDKLPFLKANNASQASHDTIAIQSDFYILAQRFQCVNVKLDVGSTEEHCANLSLISQKTNVDWLNTFLDNLTLSILIETKSSEQGIEQLVQKWFNDVLPELELNQSWDYSREIHFIGQREQLATFSVITSYYTGGAHGMYDTQFLNIDLTNKQIYTLDDILVSSDKRYQLIELLREANLARLKTLGISDFSMHDELELTDNFVFTINGLTFRYPVYTLGSYADGEIDLVLPYRQLKDIIKPELLY
;
A
#
# COMPACT_ATOMS: atom_id res chain seq x y z
N MET A 1 -12.62 43.70 -13.28
CA MET A 1 -11.37 43.10 -12.75
C MET A 1 -11.45 41.61 -12.99
N ARG A 2 -10.52 41.05 -13.76
CA ARG A 2 -10.48 39.61 -14.08
C ARG A 2 -9.90 38.88 -12.88
N TYR A 3 -10.68 38.00 -12.26
CA TYR A 3 -10.15 37.07 -11.26
C TYR A 3 -9.26 36.07 -11.98
N ALA A 4 -7.95 36.16 -11.75
CA ALA A 4 -7.03 35.12 -12.12
C ALA A 4 -7.30 33.92 -11.21
N ILE A 5 -7.92 32.88 -11.76
CA ILE A 5 -7.98 31.57 -11.12
C ILE A 5 -6.53 31.05 -11.11
N LEU A 6 -5.85 31.27 -9.99
CA LEU A 6 -4.62 30.55 -9.68
C LEU A 6 -5.04 29.09 -9.50
N LEU A 7 -4.91 28.31 -10.59
CA LEU A 7 -4.79 26.87 -10.52
C LEU A 7 -3.53 26.58 -9.70
N ILE A 8 -3.69 26.47 -8.39
CA ILE A 8 -2.67 25.87 -7.54
C ILE A 8 -2.49 24.45 -8.09
N PRO A 9 -1.28 24.09 -8.51
CA PRO A 9 -1.04 22.80 -9.09
C PRO A 9 -1.38 21.74 -8.03
N ILE A 10 -2.31 20.85 -8.37
CA ILE A 10 -2.54 19.57 -7.72
C ILE A 10 -1.27 18.73 -7.96
N PHE A 11 -0.18 19.07 -7.28
CA PHE A 11 1.12 18.40 -7.41
C PHE A 11 1.53 17.66 -6.13
N LEU A 12 0.63 17.55 -5.14
CA LEU A 12 0.86 16.82 -3.88
C LEU A 12 0.03 15.54 -3.69
N LEU A 13 -0.85 15.17 -4.64
CA LEU A 13 -1.68 13.96 -4.48
C LEU A 13 -0.98 12.66 -4.91
N ILE A 14 0.18 12.71 -5.57
CA ILE A 14 0.89 11.50 -6.00
C ILE A 14 1.66 10.85 -4.84
N SER A 15 1.97 11.58 -3.76
CA SER A 15 2.75 11.05 -2.63
C SER A 15 1.94 10.29 -1.57
N CYS A 16 0.61 10.16 -1.71
CA CYS A 16 -0.18 9.38 -0.76
C CYS A 16 0.05 7.86 -0.88
N PHE A 17 0.46 7.40 -2.08
CA PHE A 17 0.88 6.03 -2.33
C PHE A 17 2.40 5.98 -2.46
N ASP A 18 3.09 6.41 -1.41
CA ASP A 18 4.52 6.15 -1.30
C ASP A 18 4.74 4.64 -1.47
N LYS A 19 5.63 4.27 -2.40
CA LYS A 19 6.15 2.90 -2.44
C LYS A 19 6.69 2.59 -1.06
N LEU A 20 6.19 1.51 -0.46
CA LEU A 20 6.65 1.04 0.83
C LEU A 20 8.18 1.05 0.88
N PRO A 21 8.78 1.55 1.97
CA PRO A 21 10.23 1.54 2.09
C PRO A 21 10.73 0.09 2.11
N PHE A 22 11.37 -0.34 1.03
CA PHE A 22 12.06 -1.63 0.99
C PHE A 22 13.25 -1.59 1.96
N LEU A 23 13.10 -2.28 3.09
CA LEU A 23 14.20 -2.51 4.01
C LEU A 23 15.08 -3.62 3.46
N LYS A 24 16.34 -3.29 3.12
CA LYS A 24 17.42 -4.27 2.93
C LYS A 24 18.29 -4.25 4.17
N ALA A 25 18.46 -5.40 4.82
CA ALA A 25 19.39 -5.50 5.94
C ALA A 25 20.84 -5.45 5.44
N ASN A 26 21.66 -4.64 6.12
CA ASN A 26 23.12 -4.67 5.96
C ASN A 26 23.69 -5.63 7.01
N ASN A 27 24.24 -6.75 6.53
CA ASN A 27 24.92 -7.84 7.25
C ASN A 27 24.04 -9.03 7.64
N ALA A 28 24.32 -10.17 6.99
CA ALA A 28 23.88 -11.48 7.42
C ALA A 28 24.64 -11.87 8.70
N SER A 29 23.96 -11.85 9.85
CA SER A 29 24.43 -12.63 11.00
C SER A 29 23.88 -14.05 10.87
N GLN A 30 24.61 -15.04 11.40
CA GLN A 30 24.16 -16.43 11.47
C GLN A 30 22.75 -16.52 12.06
N ALA A 31 21.79 -16.85 11.20
CA ALA A 31 20.40 -17.04 11.54
C ALA A 31 20.23 -18.28 12.41
N SER A 32 19.49 -18.15 13.51
CA SER A 32 18.86 -19.31 14.14
C SER A 32 17.76 -19.83 13.20
N HIS A 33 17.70 -21.15 13.01
CA HIS A 33 16.66 -21.82 12.21
C HIS A 33 15.35 -22.03 12.97
N ASP A 34 15.23 -21.55 14.21
CA ASP A 34 13.99 -21.67 14.97
C ASP A 34 12.93 -20.73 14.38
N THR A 35 11.92 -21.30 13.73
CA THR A 35 10.78 -20.55 13.23
C THR A 35 9.91 -20.09 14.39
N ILE A 36 9.87 -18.77 14.59
CA ILE A 36 8.94 -18.14 15.52
C ILE A 36 7.59 -18.01 14.82
N ALA A 37 6.57 -18.72 15.31
CA ALA A 37 5.19 -18.52 14.86
C ALA A 37 4.71 -17.12 15.29
N ILE A 38 4.29 -16.31 14.33
CA ILE A 38 3.76 -14.98 14.55
C ILE A 38 2.36 -15.10 15.12
N GLN A 39 2.19 -14.55 16.32
CA GLN A 39 0.90 -14.23 16.90
C GLN A 39 0.70 -12.73 16.71
N SER A 40 -0.46 -12.32 16.21
CA SER A 40 -0.71 -10.94 15.82
C SER A 40 -2.15 -10.57 16.12
N ASP A 41 -2.35 -9.42 16.77
CA ASP A 41 -3.64 -8.79 16.97
C ASP A 41 -3.58 -7.35 16.44
N PHE A 42 -4.66 -6.90 15.80
CA PHE A 42 -4.75 -5.51 15.37
C PHE A 42 -4.94 -4.58 16.58
N TYR A 43 -4.46 -3.35 16.49
CA TYR A 43 -4.75 -2.32 17.47
C TYR A 43 -4.75 -0.92 16.84
N ILE A 44 -5.49 0.00 17.45
CA ILE A 44 -5.55 1.40 17.02
C ILE A 44 -4.28 2.09 17.49
N LEU A 45 -3.42 2.47 16.54
CA LEU A 45 -2.18 3.20 16.80
C LEU A 45 -2.45 4.70 16.99
N ALA A 46 -3.34 5.26 16.16
CA ALA A 46 -3.87 6.61 16.31
C ALA A 46 -5.24 6.71 15.67
N GLN A 47 -6.15 7.44 16.31
CA GLN A 47 -7.44 7.78 15.72
C GLN A 47 -7.86 9.15 16.21
N ARG A 48 -8.33 9.99 15.29
CA ARG A 48 -8.92 11.29 15.63
C ARG A 48 -9.96 11.68 14.60
N PHE A 49 -11.03 12.27 15.11
CA PHE A 49 -12.10 12.87 14.33
C PHE A 49 -12.30 14.29 14.83
N GLN A 50 -12.31 15.28 13.94
CA GLN A 50 -12.47 16.69 14.30
C GLN A 50 -13.22 17.45 13.20
N CYS A 51 -14.18 18.28 13.60
CA CYS A 51 -14.96 19.10 12.68
C CYS A 51 -14.77 20.59 12.91
N VAL A 52 -15.04 21.37 11.87
CA VAL A 52 -15.08 22.83 11.86
C VAL A 52 -16.40 23.30 11.26
N ASN A 53 -16.92 24.42 11.75
CA ASN A 53 -18.10 25.05 11.18
C ASN A 53 -17.67 26.02 10.07
N VAL A 54 -18.07 25.75 8.83
CA VAL A 54 -17.77 26.57 7.66
C VAL A 54 -18.98 27.44 7.33
N LYS A 55 -18.76 28.75 7.17
CA LYS A 55 -19.82 29.70 6.79
C LYS A 55 -20.02 29.68 5.28
N LEU A 56 -21.26 29.54 4.84
CA LEU A 56 -21.65 29.61 3.44
C LEU A 56 -22.25 30.99 3.10
N ASP A 57 -22.34 31.28 1.79
CA ASP A 57 -22.77 32.57 1.24
C ASP A 57 -24.18 33.02 1.67
N VAL A 58 -24.99 32.15 2.30
CA VAL A 58 -26.38 32.41 2.70
C VAL A 58 -26.57 32.28 4.22
N GLY A 59 -25.58 32.68 5.03
CA GLY A 59 -25.71 32.72 6.49
C GLY A 59 -25.97 31.37 7.17
N SER A 60 -25.90 30.28 6.40
CA SER A 60 -25.88 28.91 6.88
C SER A 60 -24.46 28.53 7.26
N THR A 61 -24.35 27.66 8.26
CA THR A 61 -23.10 27.01 8.63
C THR A 61 -23.24 25.53 8.36
N GLU A 62 -22.27 24.95 7.68
CA GLU A 62 -22.15 23.50 7.51
C GLU A 62 -20.97 22.99 8.34
N GLU A 63 -21.10 21.77 8.84
CA GLU A 63 -20.04 21.09 9.58
C GLU A 63 -19.19 20.29 8.59
N HIS A 64 -17.92 20.63 8.48
CA HIS A 64 -16.94 19.89 7.67
C HIS A 64 -15.99 19.17 8.62
N CYS A 65 -15.66 17.91 8.31
CA CYS A 65 -14.96 17.04 9.25
C CYS A 65 -13.71 16.40 8.64
N ALA A 66 -12.70 16.20 9.48
CA ALA A 66 -11.54 15.40 9.18
C ALA A 66 -11.48 14.15 10.07
N ASN A 67 -11.13 13.02 9.47
CA ASN A 67 -10.97 11.73 10.13
C ASN A 67 -9.61 11.12 9.80
N LEU A 68 -8.89 10.69 10.83
CA LEU A 68 -7.65 9.94 10.71
C LEU A 68 -7.82 8.61 11.46
N SER A 69 -7.56 7.49 10.79
CA SER A 69 -7.59 6.15 11.38
C SER A 69 -6.35 5.35 11.00
N LEU A 70 -5.47 5.11 11.98
CA LEU A 70 -4.22 4.39 11.82
C LEU A 70 -4.27 3.11 12.68
N ILE A 71 -4.33 1.95 12.01
CA ILE A 71 -4.45 0.64 12.64
C ILE A 71 -3.20 -0.17 12.29
N SER A 72 -2.47 -0.60 13.32
CA SER A 72 -1.25 -1.41 13.21
C SER A 72 -1.50 -2.82 13.78
N GLN A 73 -0.47 -3.65 13.77
CA GLN A 73 -0.48 -5.01 14.30
C GLN A 73 0.48 -5.11 15.48
N LYS A 74 0.01 -5.70 16.57
CA LYS A 74 0.83 -6.07 17.72
C LYS A 74 1.16 -7.55 17.64
N THR A 75 2.43 -7.84 17.39
CA THR A 75 2.97 -9.18 17.29
C THR A 75 3.77 -9.59 18.53
N ASN A 76 4.07 -10.89 18.65
CA ASN A 76 5.04 -11.43 19.59
C ASN A 76 6.52 -11.17 19.23
N VAL A 77 6.81 -10.34 18.22
CA VAL A 77 8.16 -10.02 17.75
C VAL A 77 8.43 -8.51 17.80
N ASP A 78 9.32 -8.07 18.69
CA ASP A 78 9.49 -6.63 18.99
C ASP A 78 9.92 -5.77 17.82
N TRP A 79 10.90 -6.22 17.02
CA TRP A 79 11.37 -5.43 15.89
C TRP A 79 10.29 -5.27 14.82
N LEU A 80 9.42 -6.27 14.68
CA LEU A 80 8.32 -6.25 13.73
C LEU A 80 7.25 -5.25 14.17
N ASN A 81 6.96 -5.18 15.48
CA ASN A 81 6.08 -4.15 16.04
C ASN A 81 6.55 -2.74 15.70
N THR A 82 7.83 -2.43 15.97
CA THR A 82 8.40 -1.12 15.64
C THR A 82 8.34 -0.83 14.15
N PHE A 83 8.59 -1.82 13.30
CA PHE A 83 8.51 -1.66 11.86
C PHE A 83 7.08 -1.35 11.39
N LEU A 84 6.08 -2.11 11.84
CA LEU A 84 4.68 -1.94 11.44
C LEU A 84 4.11 -0.61 11.94
N ASP A 85 4.48 -0.18 13.15
CA ASP A 85 4.07 1.12 13.68
C ASP A 85 4.68 2.28 12.90
N ASN A 86 5.99 2.21 12.62
CA ASN A 86 6.66 3.23 11.81
C ASN A 86 6.09 3.29 10.40
N LEU A 87 5.76 2.15 9.80
CA LEU A 87 5.14 2.09 8.50
C LEU A 87 3.71 2.68 8.52
N THR A 88 2.95 2.40 9.57
CA THR A 88 1.61 2.96 9.75
C THR A 88 1.68 4.49 9.91
N LEU A 89 2.64 4.98 10.69
CA LEU A 89 2.85 6.41 10.94
C LEU A 89 3.50 7.15 9.78
N SER A 90 4.14 6.45 8.82
CA SER A 90 4.93 7.09 7.76
C SER A 90 4.13 8.08 6.93
N ILE A 91 2.80 7.92 6.89
CA ILE A 91 1.93 8.87 6.21
C ILE A 91 1.90 10.25 6.86
N LEU A 92 2.07 10.32 8.18
CA LEU A 92 2.03 11.58 8.93
C LEU A 92 3.38 12.33 8.87
N ILE A 93 4.41 11.73 8.27
CA ILE A 93 5.78 12.24 8.38
C ILE A 93 6.33 12.54 6.99
N GLU A 94 6.58 13.83 6.70
CA GLU A 94 7.21 14.27 5.44
C GLU A 94 8.69 13.82 5.32
N THR A 95 9.32 13.37 6.42
CA THR A 95 10.72 12.95 6.44
C THR A 95 10.92 11.68 7.27
N LYS A 96 11.83 10.79 6.86
CA LYS A 96 12.04 9.45 7.46
C LYS A 96 12.52 9.43 8.92
N SER A 97 12.54 10.55 9.63
CA SER A 97 12.98 10.65 11.03
C SER A 97 12.22 11.75 11.76
N SER A 98 11.11 11.38 12.40
CA SER A 98 10.53 12.22 13.43
C SER A 98 10.73 11.53 14.77
N GLU A 99 11.49 12.16 15.67
CA GLU A 99 11.57 11.77 17.09
C GLU A 99 10.30 12.20 17.86
N GLN A 100 9.31 12.78 17.17
CA GLN A 100 8.09 13.29 17.79
C GLN A 100 7.17 12.14 18.22
N GLY A 101 6.50 12.33 19.35
CA GLY A 101 5.46 11.39 19.79
C GLY A 101 4.28 11.37 18.83
N ILE A 102 3.55 10.25 18.80
CA ILE A 102 2.38 10.02 17.93
C ILE A 102 1.37 11.18 17.99
N GLU A 103 1.06 11.66 19.19
CA GLU A 103 0.11 12.77 19.39
C GLU A 103 0.56 14.07 18.71
N GLN A 104 1.87 14.35 18.69
CA GLN A 104 2.40 15.54 18.00
C GLN A 104 2.31 15.38 16.48
N LEU A 105 2.56 14.18 15.95
CA LEU A 105 2.38 13.87 14.53
C LEU A 105 0.91 14.04 14.10
N VAL A 106 -0.01 13.47 14.87
CA VAL A 106 -1.45 13.60 14.62
C VAL A 106 -1.87 15.07 14.71
N GLN A 107 -1.42 15.80 15.74
CA GLN A 107 -1.74 17.23 15.87
C GLN A 107 -1.21 18.04 14.70
N LYS A 108 0.02 17.77 14.24
CA LYS A 108 0.59 18.42 13.05
C LYS A 108 -0.27 18.14 11.83
N TRP A 109 -0.62 16.89 11.56
CA TRP A 109 -1.49 16.54 10.45
C TRP A 109 -2.81 17.32 10.51
N PHE A 110 -3.51 17.34 11.65
CA PHE A 110 -4.75 18.11 11.79
C PHE A 110 -4.55 19.62 11.61
N ASN A 111 -3.44 20.20 12.06
CA ASN A 111 -3.16 21.62 11.81
C ASN A 111 -3.03 21.94 10.31
N ASP A 112 -2.55 20.97 9.52
CA ASP A 112 -2.40 21.10 8.07
C ASP A 112 -3.76 20.85 7.36
N VAL A 113 -4.58 19.92 7.87
CA VAL A 113 -5.89 19.52 7.30
C VAL A 113 -7.03 20.50 7.55
N LEU A 114 -7.16 20.98 8.79
CA LEU A 114 -8.35 21.73 9.21
C LEU A 114 -8.58 23.02 8.40
N PRO A 115 -7.56 23.77 7.97
CA PRO A 115 -7.74 24.91 7.07
C PRO A 115 -8.27 24.52 5.68
N GLU A 116 -7.91 23.33 5.17
CA GLU A 116 -8.33 22.83 3.86
C GLU A 116 -9.81 22.40 3.86
N LEU A 117 -10.40 22.20 5.03
CA LEU A 117 -11.83 21.92 5.17
C LEU A 117 -12.70 23.12 4.78
N GLU A 118 -12.19 24.35 4.64
CA GLU A 118 -13.00 25.44 4.08
C GLU A 118 -13.37 25.21 2.62
N LEU A 119 -12.50 24.52 1.87
CA LEU A 119 -12.69 24.22 0.45
C LEU A 119 -13.25 22.81 0.22
N ASN A 120 -13.01 21.89 1.16
CA ASN A 120 -13.38 20.48 1.06
C ASN A 120 -14.36 20.09 2.17
N GLN A 121 -15.45 19.40 1.83
CA GLN A 121 -16.48 19.03 2.81
C GLN A 121 -15.98 18.03 3.86
N SER A 122 -15.08 17.12 3.47
CA SER A 122 -14.40 16.25 4.43
C SER A 122 -13.02 15.84 3.96
N TRP A 123 -12.18 15.48 4.93
CA TRP A 123 -10.89 14.82 4.72
C TRP A 123 -10.84 13.53 5.54
N ASP A 124 -10.87 12.39 4.86
CA ASP A 124 -10.77 11.09 5.49
C ASP A 124 -9.45 10.46 5.06
N TYR A 125 -8.69 9.94 6.03
CA TYR A 125 -7.49 9.16 5.77
C TYR A 125 -7.46 7.93 6.67
N SER A 126 -7.24 6.76 6.08
CA SER A 126 -6.99 5.54 6.83
C SER A 126 -5.80 4.76 6.31
N ARG A 127 -5.07 4.13 7.23
CA ARG A 127 -4.10 3.08 6.94
C ARG A 127 -4.27 1.94 7.93
N GLU A 128 -4.43 0.74 7.41
CA GLU A 128 -4.63 -0.45 8.19
C GLU A 128 -3.68 -1.55 7.76
N ILE A 129 -2.94 -2.10 8.71
CA ILE A 129 -2.11 -3.28 8.50
C ILE A 129 -2.84 -4.51 9.02
N HIS A 130 -2.92 -5.56 8.22
CA HIS A 130 -3.55 -6.84 8.56
C HIS A 130 -2.56 -7.99 8.38
N PHE A 131 -2.43 -8.85 9.38
CA PHE A 131 -1.66 -10.10 9.24
C PHE A 131 -2.46 -11.10 8.41
N ILE A 132 -1.88 -11.58 7.30
CA ILE A 132 -2.52 -12.54 6.40
C ILE A 132 -2.17 -13.97 6.81
N GLY A 133 -0.90 -14.21 7.12
CA GLY A 133 -0.42 -15.53 7.48
C GLY A 133 1.10 -15.65 7.40
N GLN A 134 1.57 -16.85 7.71
CA GLN A 134 2.99 -17.16 7.73
C GLN A 134 3.23 -18.53 7.08
N ARG A 135 4.29 -18.62 6.27
CA ARG A 135 4.88 -19.88 5.78
C ARG A 135 6.35 -19.87 6.18
N GLU A 136 6.73 -20.72 7.14
CA GLU A 136 8.08 -20.76 7.69
C GLU A 136 8.58 -19.36 8.10
N GLN A 137 9.67 -18.87 7.50
CA GLN A 137 10.25 -17.56 7.80
C GLN A 137 9.61 -16.40 7.02
N LEU A 138 8.62 -16.68 6.16
CA LEU A 138 7.90 -15.67 5.39
C LEU A 138 6.60 -15.29 6.11
N ALA A 139 6.54 -14.09 6.66
CA ALA A 139 5.31 -13.49 7.18
C ALA A 139 4.70 -12.54 6.16
N THR A 140 3.40 -12.67 5.92
CA THR A 140 2.67 -11.84 4.95
C THR A 140 1.69 -10.93 5.67
N PHE A 141 1.72 -9.64 5.31
CA PHE A 141 0.75 -8.64 5.77
C PHE A 141 0.14 -7.92 4.56
N SER A 142 -1.10 -7.44 4.67
CA SER A 142 -1.63 -6.41 3.78
C SER A 142 -1.62 -5.04 4.46
N VAL A 143 -1.38 -4.00 3.67
CA VAL A 143 -1.48 -2.59 4.05
C VAL A 143 -2.56 -1.99 3.17
N ILE A 144 -3.70 -1.66 3.77
CA ILE A 144 -4.82 -1.02 3.09
C ILE A 144 -4.74 0.46 3.41
N THR A 145 -4.64 1.29 2.38
CA THR A 145 -4.62 2.75 2.52
C THR A 145 -5.82 3.32 1.78
N SER A 146 -6.56 4.21 2.42
CA SER A 146 -7.64 4.96 1.76
C SER A 146 -7.58 6.44 2.11
N TYR A 147 -7.94 7.29 1.16
CA TYR A 147 -8.10 8.71 1.41
C TYR A 147 -9.24 9.31 0.60
N TYR A 148 -9.87 10.33 1.17
CA TYR A 148 -10.88 11.16 0.51
C TYR A 148 -10.64 12.60 0.93
N THR A 149 -10.59 13.51 -0.03
CA THR A 149 -10.31 14.92 0.22
C THR A 149 -11.37 15.82 -0.41
N GLY A 150 -12.62 15.33 -0.51
CA GLY A 150 -13.67 15.93 -1.35
C GLY A 150 -13.67 15.41 -2.79
N GLY A 151 -14.73 15.74 -3.54
CA GLY A 151 -14.92 15.33 -4.94
C GLY A 151 -15.92 14.18 -5.10
N ALA A 152 -15.83 13.45 -6.21
CA ALA A 152 -16.81 12.40 -6.54
C ALA A 152 -16.61 11.11 -5.73
N HIS A 153 -15.36 10.74 -5.43
CA HIS A 153 -15.01 9.57 -4.65
C HIS A 153 -13.59 9.70 -4.08
N GLY A 154 -13.26 8.86 -3.10
CA GLY A 154 -11.89 8.70 -2.58
C GLY A 154 -11.03 7.79 -3.44
N MET A 155 -9.81 7.55 -2.99
CA MET A 155 -8.84 6.64 -3.57
C MET A 155 -8.42 5.62 -2.53
N TYR A 156 -8.05 4.42 -2.97
CA TYR A 156 -7.56 3.38 -2.09
C TYR A 156 -6.58 2.45 -2.81
N ASP A 157 -5.71 1.80 -2.03
CA ASP A 157 -4.87 0.70 -2.48
C ASP A 157 -4.61 -0.31 -1.37
N THR A 158 -4.44 -1.56 -1.77
CA THR A 158 -3.94 -2.66 -0.96
C THR A 158 -2.54 -3.09 -1.41
N GLN A 159 -1.54 -2.87 -0.54
CA GLN A 159 -0.17 -3.38 -0.74
C GLN A 159 0.11 -4.62 0.11
N PHE A 160 0.99 -5.49 -0.35
CA PHE A 160 1.41 -6.68 0.40
C PHE A 160 2.86 -6.58 0.86
N LEU A 161 3.09 -6.92 2.14
CA LEU A 161 4.41 -7.07 2.73
C LEU A 161 4.74 -8.56 2.80
N ASN A 162 5.72 -9.00 2.03
CA ASN A 162 6.28 -10.36 2.11
C ASN A 162 7.59 -10.28 2.90
N ILE A 163 7.50 -10.46 4.21
CA ILE A 163 8.61 -10.20 5.14
C ILE A 163 9.37 -11.49 5.46
N ASP A 164 10.66 -11.50 5.14
CA ASP A 164 11.62 -12.48 5.61
C ASP A 164 11.98 -12.16 7.07
N LEU A 165 11.46 -12.96 7.99
CA LEU A 165 11.68 -12.80 9.43
C LEU A 165 13.13 -13.03 9.85
N THR A 166 13.90 -13.77 9.04
CA THR A 166 15.30 -14.09 9.32
C THR A 166 16.18 -12.88 9.05
N ASN A 167 16.05 -12.34 7.83
CA ASN A 167 16.86 -11.22 7.38
C ASN A 167 16.22 -9.86 7.67
N LYS A 168 15.00 -9.84 8.22
CA LYS A 168 14.23 -8.63 8.54
C LYS A 168 14.08 -7.70 7.33
N GLN A 169 13.76 -8.30 6.19
CA GLN A 169 13.65 -7.61 4.90
C GLN A 169 12.28 -7.88 4.26
N ILE A 170 11.82 -6.92 3.47
CA ILE A 170 10.63 -7.09 2.64
C ILE A 170 11.12 -7.58 1.28
N TYR A 171 10.62 -8.71 0.81
CA TYR A 171 10.95 -9.21 -0.52
C TYR A 171 10.38 -8.29 -1.60
N THR A 172 11.27 -7.78 -2.45
CA THR A 172 10.92 -7.27 -3.77
C THR A 172 10.68 -8.44 -4.73
N LEU A 173 10.16 -8.15 -5.92
CA LEU A 173 10.01 -9.17 -6.95
C LEU A 173 11.38 -9.76 -7.33
N ASP A 174 12.41 -8.93 -7.41
CA ASP A 174 13.77 -9.40 -7.75
C ASP A 174 14.37 -10.30 -6.68
N ASP A 175 13.99 -10.13 -5.40
CA ASP A 175 14.46 -10.99 -4.32
C ASP A 175 13.88 -12.40 -4.38
N ILE A 176 12.72 -12.60 -5.04
CA ILE A 176 12.07 -13.92 -5.16
C ILE A 176 12.37 -14.62 -6.48
N LEU A 177 12.87 -13.91 -7.49
CA LEU A 177 13.26 -14.51 -8.77
C LEU A 177 14.51 -15.40 -8.61
N VAL A 178 14.59 -16.48 -9.39
CA VAL A 178 15.83 -17.29 -9.46
C VAL A 178 17.00 -16.50 -10.05
N SER A 179 16.71 -15.51 -10.90
CA SER A 179 17.67 -14.57 -11.50
C SER A 179 16.89 -13.40 -12.13
N SER A 180 17.50 -12.21 -12.22
CA SER A 180 16.84 -10.98 -12.71
C SER A 180 16.47 -11.04 -14.20
N ASP A 181 17.13 -11.89 -14.99
CA ASP A 181 16.80 -12.15 -16.40
C ASP A 181 15.41 -12.80 -16.59
N LYS A 182 14.83 -13.36 -15.52
CA LYS A 182 13.50 -13.98 -15.53
C LYS A 182 12.34 -12.99 -15.59
N ARG A 183 12.58 -11.69 -15.37
CA ARG A 183 11.52 -10.67 -15.42
C ARG A 183 10.76 -10.67 -16.75
N TYR A 184 11.47 -10.79 -17.87
CA TYR A 184 10.82 -10.83 -19.18
C TYR A 184 9.94 -12.08 -19.35
N GLN A 185 10.44 -13.24 -18.95
CA GLN A 185 9.66 -14.48 -19.00
C GLN A 185 8.43 -14.42 -18.07
N LEU A 186 8.58 -13.81 -16.89
CA LEU A 186 7.51 -13.67 -15.92
C LEU A 186 6.35 -12.81 -16.44
N ILE A 187 6.64 -11.66 -17.06
CA ILE A 187 5.59 -10.77 -17.58
C ILE A 187 4.81 -11.42 -18.73
N GLU A 188 5.48 -12.18 -19.60
CA GLU A 188 4.83 -12.94 -20.67
C GLU A 188 3.92 -14.03 -20.09
N LEU A 189 4.41 -14.80 -19.11
CA LEU A 189 3.61 -15.82 -18.42
C LEU A 189 2.38 -15.22 -17.71
N LEU A 190 2.56 -14.07 -17.05
CA LEU A 190 1.47 -13.37 -16.38
C LEU A 190 0.40 -12.90 -17.39
N ARG A 191 0.84 -12.36 -18.54
CA ARG A 191 -0.06 -11.94 -19.63
C ARG A 191 -0.82 -13.13 -20.19
N GLU A 192 -0.13 -14.22 -20.52
CA GLU A 192 -0.74 -15.43 -21.08
C GLU A 192 -1.78 -16.03 -20.12
N ALA A 193 -1.43 -16.15 -18.84
CA ALA A 193 -2.32 -16.70 -17.82
C ALA A 193 -3.59 -15.85 -17.60
N ASN A 194 -3.53 -14.55 -17.88
CA ASN A 194 -4.61 -13.60 -17.61
C ASN A 194 -5.22 -12.98 -18.87
N LEU A 195 -4.96 -13.53 -20.06
CA LEU A 195 -5.36 -12.96 -21.35
C LEU A 195 -6.87 -12.64 -21.43
N ALA A 196 -7.72 -13.53 -20.90
CA ALA A 196 -9.16 -13.30 -20.89
C ALA A 196 -9.54 -12.09 -20.01
N ARG A 197 -8.94 -11.96 -18.83
CA ARG A 197 -9.18 -10.83 -17.92
C ARG A 197 -8.67 -9.53 -18.53
N LEU A 198 -7.45 -9.53 -19.09
CA LEU A 198 -6.87 -8.38 -19.75
C LEU A 198 -7.73 -7.89 -20.92
N LYS A 199 -8.27 -8.81 -21.74
CA LYS A 199 -9.24 -8.47 -22.81
C LYS A 199 -10.49 -7.79 -22.29
N THR A 200 -11.04 -8.21 -21.13
CA THR A 200 -12.22 -7.54 -20.54
C THR A 200 -11.92 -6.11 -20.09
N LEU A 201 -10.66 -5.81 -19.79
CA LEU A 201 -10.18 -4.49 -19.39
C LEU A 201 -9.80 -3.60 -20.59
N GLY A 202 -9.96 -4.11 -21.82
CA GLY A 202 -9.52 -3.40 -23.04
C GLY A 202 -8.02 -3.50 -23.32
N ILE A 203 -7.27 -4.22 -22.48
CA ILE A 203 -5.85 -4.50 -22.66
C ILE A 203 -5.73 -5.68 -23.62
N SER A 204 -5.80 -5.40 -24.92
CA SER A 204 -5.67 -6.41 -25.96
C SER A 204 -4.98 -5.89 -27.20
N ASP A 205 -3.66 -6.05 -27.27
CA ASP A 205 -2.93 -6.37 -28.49
C ASP A 205 -1.43 -6.51 -28.18
N PHE A 206 -0.73 -7.33 -28.97
CA PHE A 206 0.74 -7.41 -28.95
C PHE A 206 1.41 -6.07 -29.34
N SER A 207 0.65 -5.08 -29.82
CA SER A 207 1.15 -3.71 -30.06
C SER A 207 1.13 -2.82 -28.82
N MET A 208 0.53 -3.26 -27.71
CA MET A 208 0.52 -2.55 -26.42
C MET A 208 1.34 -3.31 -25.38
N HIS A 209 2.53 -3.78 -25.78
CA HIS A 209 3.54 -4.31 -24.85
C HIS A 209 3.83 -3.35 -23.67
N ASP A 210 3.47 -2.07 -23.80
CA ASP A 210 3.72 -0.99 -22.83
C ASP A 210 2.64 -0.83 -21.74
N GLU A 211 1.50 -1.55 -21.75
CA GLU A 211 0.43 -1.33 -20.75
C GLU A 211 0.51 -2.25 -19.52
N LEU A 212 1.12 -3.43 -19.64
CA LEU A 212 1.25 -4.37 -18.53
C LEU A 212 2.69 -4.38 -18.01
N GLU A 213 2.89 -3.78 -16.84
CA GLU A 213 4.17 -3.79 -16.12
C GLU A 213 4.15 -4.77 -14.94
N LEU A 214 5.32 -5.33 -14.58
CA LEU A 214 5.45 -6.07 -13.33
C LEU A 214 5.41 -5.11 -12.13
N THR A 215 4.78 -5.56 -11.05
CA THR A 215 4.71 -4.82 -9.78
C THR A 215 5.40 -5.59 -8.67
N ASP A 216 5.97 -4.86 -7.70
CA ASP A 216 6.43 -5.44 -6.43
C ASP A 216 5.26 -5.73 -5.47
N ASN A 217 4.03 -5.34 -5.83
CA ASN A 217 2.84 -5.64 -5.05
C ASN A 217 2.29 -7.03 -5.38
N PHE A 218 2.86 -8.04 -4.74
CA PHE A 218 2.46 -9.44 -4.94
C PHE A 218 2.18 -10.17 -3.63
N VAL A 219 1.44 -11.28 -3.71
CA VAL A 219 1.19 -12.16 -2.57
C VAL A 219 1.10 -13.62 -3.02
N PHE A 220 1.63 -14.52 -2.20
CA PHE A 220 1.44 -15.96 -2.37
C PHE A 220 0.07 -16.36 -1.85
N THR A 221 -0.82 -16.78 -2.75
CA THR A 221 -2.17 -17.26 -2.43
C THR A 221 -2.27 -18.76 -2.68
N ILE A 222 -3.38 -19.39 -2.28
CA ILE A 222 -3.64 -20.79 -2.60
C ILE A 222 -3.64 -21.09 -4.11
N ASN A 223 -3.90 -20.08 -4.94
CA ASN A 223 -4.01 -20.22 -6.39
C ASN A 223 -2.70 -19.98 -7.13
N GLY A 224 -1.68 -19.44 -6.45
CA GLY A 224 -0.41 -19.03 -7.06
C GLY A 224 0.06 -17.67 -6.60
N LEU A 225 1.02 -17.12 -7.33
CA LEU A 225 1.53 -15.77 -7.11
C LEU A 225 0.57 -14.77 -7.73
N THR A 226 -0.03 -13.92 -6.90
CA THR A 226 -0.99 -12.90 -7.32
C THR A 226 -0.30 -11.55 -7.33
N PHE A 227 -0.40 -10.82 -8.43
CA PHE A 227 0.04 -9.45 -8.59
C PHE A 227 -1.18 -8.53 -8.53
N ARG A 228 -1.17 -7.56 -7.62
CA ARG A 228 -2.27 -6.61 -7.43
C ARG A 228 -1.91 -5.24 -7.99
N TYR A 229 -2.81 -4.72 -8.80
CA TYR A 229 -2.71 -3.40 -9.41
C TYR A 229 -3.79 -2.49 -8.83
N PRO A 230 -3.41 -1.27 -8.41
CA PRO A 230 -4.37 -0.34 -7.81
C PRO A 230 -5.36 0.19 -8.85
N VAL A 231 -6.44 0.80 -8.38
CA VAL A 231 -7.44 1.46 -9.24
C VAL A 231 -6.78 2.38 -10.26
N TYR A 232 -7.36 2.50 -11.45
CA TYR A 232 -6.81 3.27 -12.59
C TYR A 232 -5.53 2.76 -13.24
N THR A 233 -4.89 1.71 -12.72
CA THR A 233 -3.65 1.19 -13.32
C THR A 233 -3.94 0.34 -14.56
N LEU A 234 -4.83 -0.65 -14.43
CA LEU A 234 -5.19 -1.57 -15.52
C LEU A 234 -6.66 -1.46 -15.95
N GLY A 235 -7.45 -0.60 -15.32
CA GLY A 235 -8.89 -0.51 -15.53
C GLY A 235 -9.49 0.73 -14.91
N SER A 236 -10.82 0.88 -14.98
CA SER A 236 -11.52 2.01 -14.38
C SER A 236 -11.61 1.89 -12.85
N TYR A 237 -11.99 2.96 -12.15
CA TYR A 237 -12.30 2.88 -10.72
C TYR A 237 -13.39 1.85 -10.39
N ALA A 238 -14.39 1.72 -11.28
CA ALA A 238 -15.50 0.80 -11.10
C ALA A 238 -15.08 -0.67 -11.22
N ASP A 239 -13.95 -0.96 -11.88
CA ASP A 239 -13.37 -2.30 -11.94
C ASP A 239 -12.63 -2.69 -10.64
N GLY A 240 -12.37 -1.70 -9.77
CA GLY A 240 -11.63 -1.88 -8.53
C GLY A 240 -10.14 -2.17 -8.72
N GLU A 241 -9.51 -2.71 -7.68
CA GLU A 241 -8.16 -3.25 -7.78
C GLU A 241 -8.17 -4.53 -8.63
N ILE A 242 -7.15 -4.70 -9.46
CA ILE A 242 -7.06 -5.82 -10.40
C ILE A 242 -6.01 -6.80 -9.92
N ASP A 243 -6.43 -8.05 -9.70
CA ASP A 243 -5.53 -9.16 -9.43
C ASP A 243 -5.25 -9.95 -10.72
N LEU A 244 -3.96 -10.14 -11.01
CA LEU A 244 -3.48 -11.07 -12.04
C LEU A 244 -2.76 -12.23 -11.35
N VAL A 245 -3.19 -13.46 -11.66
CA VAL A 245 -2.70 -14.65 -10.94
C VAL A 245 -1.83 -15.49 -11.86
N LEU A 246 -0.68 -15.94 -11.36
CA LEU A 246 0.16 -16.91 -12.03
C LEU A 246 0.21 -18.22 -11.21
N PRO A 247 -0.41 -19.31 -11.69
CA PRO A 247 -0.43 -20.60 -11.01
C PRO A 247 0.96 -21.15 -10.70
N TYR A 248 1.11 -21.81 -9.54
CA TYR A 248 2.40 -22.36 -9.06
C TYR A 248 3.15 -23.19 -10.09
N ARG A 249 2.44 -23.96 -10.93
CA ARG A 249 3.05 -24.77 -11.98
C ARG A 249 3.84 -23.97 -13.02
N GLN A 250 3.47 -22.70 -13.25
CA GLN A 250 4.15 -21.78 -14.19
C GLN A 250 5.27 -20.99 -13.51
N LEU A 251 5.38 -21.03 -12.18
CA LEU A 251 6.44 -20.35 -11.41
C LEU A 251 7.71 -21.19 -11.29
N LYS A 252 7.66 -22.47 -11.68
CA LYS A 252 8.82 -23.35 -11.69
C LYS A 252 9.92 -22.76 -12.58
N ASP A 253 11.15 -22.71 -12.07
CA ASP A 253 12.33 -22.13 -12.72
C ASP A 253 12.24 -20.60 -12.99
N ILE A 254 11.23 -19.94 -12.41
CA ILE A 254 11.06 -18.46 -12.39
C ILE A 254 11.28 -17.93 -10.98
N ILE A 255 10.60 -18.52 -10.00
CA ILE A 255 10.67 -18.17 -8.59
C ILE A 255 11.54 -19.18 -7.85
N LYS A 256 12.30 -18.69 -6.87
CA LYS A 256 13.11 -19.49 -5.96
C LYS A 256 12.31 -20.66 -5.36
N PRO A 257 12.74 -21.93 -5.51
CA PRO A 257 11.96 -23.09 -5.08
C PRO A 257 11.57 -23.08 -3.60
N GLU A 258 12.44 -22.55 -2.73
CA GLU A 258 12.21 -22.40 -1.29
C GLU A 258 11.05 -21.45 -0.94
N LEU A 259 10.56 -20.66 -1.91
CA LEU A 259 9.39 -19.79 -1.73
C LEU A 259 8.10 -20.38 -2.30
N LEU A 260 8.15 -21.52 -2.99
CA LEU A 260 6.97 -22.12 -3.65
C LEU A 260 6.31 -23.25 -2.85
N TYR A 261 7.01 -23.83 -1.89
CA TYR A 261 6.57 -25.00 -1.12
C TYR A 261 6.69 -24.73 0.38
#